data_AF-A0A3N0J1I6-F1
#
_entry.id   AF-A0A3N0J1I6-F1
#
_cell.length_a   1.000
_cell.length_b   1.000
_cell.length_c   1.000
_cell.angle_alpha   90.00
_cell.angle_beta   90.00
_cell.angle_gamma   90.00
#
_symmetry.space_group_name_H-M   'P 1'
#
loop_
_entity.id
_entity.type
_entity.pdbx_description
1 polymer ?
#
loop_
_entity_poly.entity_id
_entity_poly.type
_entity_poly.pdbx_seq_one_letter_code
_entity_poly.pdbx_strand_id
1 'polypeptide(L)'
;MAAAVLKSKYPAHCNDSSANNLRLAGGVVQRLKPEHMYYVQETMEGPPYCAAGVIAKVVQPQAAIVTLVGSSHLEAFGTQERILDSCLSVQEGMPTGEGLMILNGDDPFQWGVSCSRSVVYYGIDNEECDYRAANIRSDGSRLAFDVLYEDKVVAVTLNCFGRHNVLNALAVFAAGVWADMTDEEIVFGLASYRPSGIRQNLVRYGGHSIYLDCYNASPESMQSAFDAFEMVGVPEGGHRVAVLADMLETGEEEALFHRRVGEMVARSKIEKLICYGSASRHIADAARLGNATCVAHTECFDELISLMEKHVSVNDVLMVKGSHGMKLELAVDRVFGTAFHEEFERYEFRSGEFRDDVLRYFVYTDHATVRGKLASCCDVAIPETIEGRAVTNIARAAFEGSAYTKSVQFPSTLRNIGYAAFYQANQIERIETPPSLRIIERSAFNSCAKLETVFVADGCVHIGQRAFAYCHNLTAVRLPDSIAQIEDDAFVGSEKVVLVCSDGSYADRFAKRMGLKVSRGRS
;
A
#
# COMPACT_ATOMS: atom_id res chain seq x y z
N MET A 1 -7.95 5.89 10.56
CA MET A 1 -7.92 5.43 11.97
C MET A 1 -9.29 5.52 12.65
N ALA A 2 -9.93 6.69 12.75
CA ALA A 2 -11.23 6.89 13.45
C ALA A 2 -12.28 5.78 13.22
N ALA A 3 -12.58 5.45 11.96
CA ALA A 3 -13.54 4.41 11.63
C ALA A 3 -13.15 3.00 12.13
N ALA A 4 -11.87 2.68 12.29
CA ALA A 4 -11.43 1.40 12.86
C ALA A 4 -11.64 1.35 14.38
N VAL A 5 -11.43 2.47 15.07
CA VAL A 5 -11.72 2.62 16.50
C VAL A 5 -13.23 2.50 16.76
N LEU A 6 -14.05 3.28 16.08
CA LEU A 6 -15.49 3.23 16.32
C LEU A 6 -16.10 1.86 15.92
N LYS A 7 -15.66 1.25 14.81
CA LYS A 7 -16.11 -0.09 14.38
C LYS A 7 -15.63 -1.24 15.28
N SER A 8 -14.64 -1.04 16.17
CA SER A 8 -14.22 -2.11 17.09
C SER A 8 -15.18 -2.33 18.26
N LYS A 9 -16.04 -1.34 18.57
CA LYS A 9 -17.03 -1.39 19.65
C LYS A 9 -18.48 -1.23 19.15
N TYR A 10 -18.70 -0.34 18.19
CA TYR A 10 -20.03 0.10 17.78
C TYR A 10 -20.34 -0.25 16.31
N PRO A 11 -21.62 -0.45 15.94
CA PRO A 11 -22.01 -0.44 14.54
C PRO A 11 -21.81 1.00 14.01
N ALA A 12 -20.73 1.21 13.26
CA ALA A 12 -20.33 2.52 12.78
C ALA A 12 -20.21 2.55 11.24
N HIS A 13 -20.68 3.63 10.64
CA HIS A 13 -20.61 3.89 9.20
C HIS A 13 -19.42 4.79 8.85
N CYS A 14 -18.94 4.72 7.62
CA CYS A 14 -18.00 5.71 7.11
C CYS A 14 -18.08 5.88 5.58
N ASN A 15 -17.46 6.92 5.06
CA ASN A 15 -17.23 7.04 3.62
C ASN A 15 -16.33 5.92 3.09
N ASP A 16 -16.54 5.56 1.82
CA ASP A 16 -15.70 4.62 1.09
C ASP A 16 -14.63 5.41 0.32
N SER A 17 -13.34 5.24 0.70
CA SER A 17 -12.21 5.92 0.03
C SER A 17 -12.43 7.43 -0.12
N SER A 18 -12.09 8.01 -1.29
CA SER A 18 -12.25 9.41 -1.70
C SER A 18 -13.70 9.91 -1.85
N ALA A 19 -14.70 9.24 -1.25
CA ALA A 19 -16.06 9.75 -1.14
C ALA A 19 -16.19 10.90 -0.12
N ASN A 20 -15.32 11.91 -0.25
CA ASN A 20 -15.10 13.02 0.68
C ASN A 20 -15.57 14.39 0.14
N ASN A 21 -15.96 14.47 -1.13
CA ASN A 21 -16.57 15.67 -1.74
C ASN A 21 -18.10 15.71 -1.52
N LEU A 22 -18.71 16.89 -1.67
CA LEU A 22 -20.15 17.11 -1.44
C LEU A 22 -21.07 16.14 -2.20
N ARG A 23 -20.77 15.86 -3.48
CA ARG A 23 -21.57 14.98 -4.33
C ARG A 23 -21.58 13.55 -3.81
N LEU A 24 -20.43 13.05 -3.35
CA LEU A 24 -20.28 11.69 -2.85
C LEU A 24 -20.75 11.57 -1.39
N ALA A 25 -20.47 12.56 -0.54
CA ALA A 25 -20.89 12.59 0.86
C ALA A 25 -22.42 12.46 1.01
N GLY A 26 -23.20 13.16 0.19
CA GLY A 26 -24.67 13.00 0.17
C GLY A 26 -25.13 11.57 -0.18
N GLY A 27 -24.35 10.83 -0.97
CA GLY A 27 -24.56 9.42 -1.25
C GLY A 27 -24.13 8.49 -0.10
N VAL A 28 -23.10 8.87 0.68
CA VAL A 28 -22.68 8.16 1.89
C VAL A 28 -23.73 8.28 2.99
N VAL A 29 -24.29 9.48 3.20
CA VAL A 29 -25.39 9.75 4.14
C VAL A 29 -26.63 8.92 3.82
N GLN A 30 -26.99 8.78 2.54
CA GLN A 30 -28.11 7.91 2.11
C GLN A 30 -27.91 6.41 2.39
N ARG A 31 -26.69 5.97 2.74
CA ARG A 31 -26.40 4.58 3.18
C ARG A 31 -26.45 4.41 4.71
N LEU A 32 -26.78 5.46 5.47
CA LEU A 32 -27.02 5.34 6.90
C LEU A 32 -28.24 4.46 7.18
N LYS A 33 -28.17 3.73 8.29
CA LYS A 33 -29.21 2.82 8.77
C LYS A 33 -29.52 3.13 10.24
N PRO A 34 -30.73 2.79 10.73
CA PRO A 34 -31.08 2.95 12.16
C PRO A 34 -30.17 2.17 13.13
N GLU A 35 -29.45 1.15 12.66
CA GLU A 35 -28.49 0.38 13.47
C GLU A 35 -27.15 1.08 13.68
N HIS A 36 -26.82 2.11 12.89
CA HIS A 36 -25.54 2.83 13.01
C HIS A 36 -25.58 3.82 14.18
N MET A 37 -24.71 3.64 15.17
CA MET A 37 -24.58 4.56 16.31
C MET A 37 -23.56 5.68 16.07
N TYR A 38 -22.58 5.46 15.18
CA TYR A 38 -21.58 6.46 14.81
C TYR A 38 -21.41 6.54 13.29
N TYR A 39 -21.00 7.71 12.81
CA TYR A 39 -20.73 7.98 11.40
C TYR A 39 -19.45 8.82 11.27
N VAL A 40 -18.50 8.34 10.48
CA VAL A 40 -17.25 9.06 10.17
C VAL A 40 -17.26 9.49 8.72
N GLN A 41 -17.24 10.79 8.47
CA GLN A 41 -17.11 11.35 7.12
C GLN A 41 -15.81 12.15 7.01
N GLU A 42 -14.91 11.70 6.14
CA GLU A 42 -13.79 12.52 5.65
C GLU A 42 -14.35 13.67 4.80
N THR A 43 -13.97 14.90 5.08
CA THR A 43 -14.31 16.07 4.25
C THR A 43 -13.09 16.45 3.41
N MET A 44 -13.27 16.65 2.09
CA MET A 44 -12.25 17.32 1.29
C MET A 44 -12.13 18.78 1.74
N GLU A 45 -10.93 19.34 1.66
CA GLU A 45 -10.75 20.77 1.51
C GLU A 45 -10.00 21.02 0.21
N GLY A 46 -10.62 21.79 -0.67
CA GLY A 46 -10.34 21.82 -2.11
C GLY A 46 -11.43 22.65 -2.82
N PRO A 47 -11.25 23.08 -4.07
CA PRO A 47 -12.25 23.91 -4.76
C PRO A 47 -13.66 23.29 -4.73
N PRO A 48 -14.72 24.04 -4.34
CA PRO A 48 -14.76 25.46 -3.97
C PRO A 48 -14.39 25.74 -2.50
N TYR A 49 -13.92 26.96 -2.23
CA TYR A 49 -13.65 27.49 -0.88
C TYR A 49 -14.76 27.21 0.14
N CYS A 50 -14.39 26.87 1.38
CA CYS A 50 -15.27 26.33 2.43
C CYS A 50 -15.99 25.02 2.06
N ALA A 51 -15.33 24.11 1.33
CA ALA A 51 -15.92 22.81 0.98
C ALA A 51 -16.31 22.02 2.23
N ALA A 52 -15.45 22.01 3.25
CA ALA A 52 -15.72 21.33 4.52
C ALA A 52 -17.03 21.81 5.18
N GLY A 53 -17.28 23.12 5.23
CA GLY A 53 -18.50 23.69 5.82
C GLY A 53 -19.77 23.39 5.02
N VAL A 54 -19.69 23.31 3.70
CA VAL A 54 -20.84 22.90 2.86
C VAL A 54 -21.16 21.42 3.07
N ILE A 55 -20.14 20.55 3.18
CA ILE A 55 -20.33 19.13 3.50
C ILE A 55 -20.86 18.97 4.93
N ALA A 56 -20.33 19.73 5.89
CA ALA A 56 -20.75 19.69 7.29
C ALA A 56 -22.23 20.06 7.47
N LYS A 57 -22.80 20.94 6.65
CA LYS A 57 -24.24 21.24 6.66
C LYS A 57 -25.12 20.07 6.21
N VAL A 58 -24.58 19.10 5.48
CA VAL A 58 -25.27 17.85 5.10
C VAL A 58 -25.03 16.73 6.12
N VAL A 59 -23.82 16.68 6.70
CA VAL A 59 -23.39 15.64 7.65
C VAL A 59 -23.85 15.91 9.08
N GLN A 60 -23.95 17.18 9.46
CA GLN A 60 -24.21 17.70 10.81
C GLN A 60 -23.31 17.06 11.89
N PRO A 61 -21.97 17.22 11.79
CA PRO A 61 -21.03 16.58 12.71
C PRO A 61 -21.18 17.12 14.13
N GLN A 62 -20.92 16.25 15.12
CA GLN A 62 -20.89 16.62 16.54
C GLN A 62 -19.44 16.77 17.08
N ALA A 63 -18.47 16.20 16.37
CA ALA A 63 -17.05 16.45 16.56
C ALA A 63 -16.35 16.51 15.19
N ALA A 64 -15.28 17.29 15.07
CA ALA A 64 -14.43 17.34 13.88
C ALA A 64 -12.95 17.32 14.27
N ILE A 65 -12.16 16.58 13.48
CA ILE A 65 -10.70 16.56 13.59
C ILE A 65 -10.14 17.40 12.44
N VAL A 66 -9.29 18.37 12.76
CA VAL A 66 -8.42 19.03 11.78
C VAL A 66 -7.01 18.46 11.95
N THR A 67 -6.41 17.99 10.85
CA THR A 67 -5.15 17.22 10.89
C THR A 67 -3.92 18.09 10.73
N LEU A 68 -3.82 18.81 9.62
CA LEU A 68 -2.67 19.66 9.28
C LEU A 68 -3.10 20.74 8.27
N VAL A 69 -2.64 21.97 8.46
CA VAL A 69 -2.76 23.05 7.47
C VAL A 69 -1.57 22.99 6.50
N GLY A 70 -1.65 22.11 5.50
CA GLY A 70 -0.60 21.90 4.51
C GLY A 70 -0.52 22.97 3.40
N SER A 71 0.41 22.79 2.47
CA SER A 71 0.58 23.60 1.25
C SER A 71 -0.29 23.15 0.06
N SER A 72 -1.10 22.10 0.24
CA SER A 72 -1.97 21.55 -0.82
C SER A 72 -3.00 22.56 -1.31
N HIS A 73 -3.23 22.61 -2.62
CA HIS A 73 -4.16 23.52 -3.28
C HIS A 73 -3.89 25.02 -3.06
N LEU A 74 -2.67 25.44 -2.71
CA LEU A 74 -2.32 26.87 -2.59
C LEU A 74 -2.67 27.70 -3.84
N GLU A 75 -2.67 27.10 -5.03
CA GLU A 75 -3.15 27.72 -6.27
C GLU A 75 -4.63 28.18 -6.23
N ALA A 76 -5.47 27.52 -5.43
CA ALA A 76 -6.89 27.87 -5.24
C ALA A 76 -7.14 28.73 -3.99
N PHE A 77 -6.42 28.47 -2.89
CA PHE A 77 -6.63 29.15 -1.61
C PHE A 77 -5.71 30.36 -1.37
N GLY A 78 -4.59 30.46 -2.07
CA GLY A 78 -3.61 31.55 -1.98
C GLY A 78 -2.70 31.49 -0.75
N THR A 79 -3.23 31.22 0.44
CA THR A 79 -2.44 31.15 1.69
C THR A 79 -2.91 30.04 2.62
N GLN A 80 -2.04 29.62 3.55
CA GLN A 80 -2.35 28.58 4.55
C GLN A 80 -3.43 29.03 5.55
N GLU A 81 -3.48 30.30 5.91
CA GLU A 81 -4.54 30.87 6.75
C GLU A 81 -5.91 30.71 6.07
N ARG A 82 -5.99 30.86 4.74
CA ARG A 82 -7.22 30.64 3.97
C ARG A 82 -7.61 29.17 3.83
N ILE A 83 -6.63 28.25 3.86
CA ILE A 83 -6.87 26.81 3.97
C ILE A 83 -7.44 26.49 5.36
N LEU A 84 -6.84 27.04 6.43
CA LEU A 84 -7.34 26.91 7.80
C LEU A 84 -8.77 27.45 7.95
N ASP A 85 -9.04 28.68 7.50
CA ASP A 85 -10.38 29.28 7.54
C ASP A 85 -11.43 28.38 6.88
N SER A 86 -11.07 27.76 5.74
CA SER A 86 -11.95 26.80 5.06
C SER A 86 -12.11 25.50 5.85
N CYS A 87 -11.04 24.90 6.36
CA CYS A 87 -11.13 23.71 7.23
C CYS A 87 -12.01 23.98 8.46
N LEU A 88 -11.86 25.14 9.10
CA LEU A 88 -12.64 25.56 10.26
C LEU A 88 -14.11 25.86 9.92
N SER A 89 -14.47 26.06 8.65
CA SER A 89 -15.88 26.18 8.24
C SER A 89 -16.70 24.91 8.52
N VAL A 90 -16.07 23.76 8.80
CA VAL A 90 -16.73 22.54 9.29
C VAL A 90 -17.63 22.80 10.52
N GLN A 91 -17.26 23.78 11.37
CA GLN A 91 -18.03 24.16 12.55
C GLN A 91 -19.40 24.80 12.21
N GLU A 92 -19.59 25.29 10.98
CA GLU A 92 -20.88 25.84 10.51
C GLU A 92 -21.97 24.77 10.37
N GLY A 93 -21.58 23.49 10.24
CA GLY A 93 -22.50 22.35 10.23
C GLY A 93 -22.80 21.78 11.61
N MET A 94 -22.04 22.15 12.65
CA MET A 94 -22.21 21.63 14.01
C MET A 94 -23.43 22.25 14.71
N PRO A 95 -24.12 21.53 15.61
CA PRO A 95 -25.22 22.09 16.40
C PRO A 95 -24.81 23.37 17.16
N THR A 96 -25.72 24.31 17.34
CA THR A 96 -25.40 25.62 17.94
C THR A 96 -25.10 25.49 19.43
N GLY A 97 -23.89 25.86 19.84
CA GLY A 97 -23.46 25.82 21.25
C GLY A 97 -23.01 24.43 21.73
N GLU A 98 -23.01 23.43 20.85
CA GLU A 98 -22.56 22.06 21.13
C GLU A 98 -21.56 21.60 20.07
N GLY A 99 -20.61 20.76 20.48
CA GLY A 99 -19.68 20.08 19.59
C GLY A 99 -18.21 20.36 19.90
N LEU A 100 -17.35 19.48 19.37
CA LEU A 100 -15.92 19.44 19.68
C LEU A 100 -15.04 19.62 18.43
N MET A 101 -14.10 20.57 18.50
CA MET A 101 -12.99 20.69 17.57
C MET A 101 -11.75 20.01 18.17
N ILE A 102 -11.15 19.09 17.43
CA ILE A 102 -9.92 18.39 17.80
C ILE A 102 -8.83 18.89 16.86
N LEU A 103 -7.94 19.75 17.39
CA LEU A 103 -6.97 20.52 16.61
C LEU A 103 -5.53 20.12 16.92
N ASN A 104 -4.65 20.24 15.92
CA ASN A 104 -3.23 19.93 16.08
C ASN A 104 -2.50 21.10 16.76
N GLY A 105 -2.05 20.93 18.00
CA GLY A 105 -1.30 21.96 18.73
C GLY A 105 0.19 22.03 18.38
N ASP A 106 0.73 21.08 17.61
CA ASP A 106 2.06 21.21 17.00
C ASP A 106 2.01 22.07 15.71
N ASP A 107 0.81 22.32 15.16
CA ASP A 107 0.62 23.15 13.96
C ASP A 107 0.45 24.63 14.35
N PRO A 108 1.38 25.52 13.97
CA PRO A 108 1.37 26.93 14.38
C PRO A 108 0.19 27.72 13.79
N PHE A 109 -0.50 27.21 12.77
CA PHE A 109 -1.72 27.83 12.26
C PHE A 109 -2.95 27.47 13.11
N GLN A 110 -2.97 26.26 13.68
CA GLN A 110 -4.10 25.78 14.48
C GLN A 110 -3.98 26.15 15.96
N TRP A 111 -2.75 26.28 16.49
CA TRP A 111 -2.53 26.59 17.91
C TRP A 111 -3.12 27.94 18.32
N GLY A 112 -3.99 27.94 19.33
CA GLY A 112 -4.63 29.14 19.86
C GLY A 112 -5.71 29.75 18.95
N VAL A 113 -6.14 29.06 17.88
CA VAL A 113 -7.16 29.59 16.97
C VAL A 113 -8.53 29.69 17.64
N SER A 114 -9.27 30.78 17.35
CA SER A 114 -10.61 31.00 17.90
C SER A 114 -11.65 30.16 17.17
N CYS A 115 -12.32 29.26 17.89
CA CYS A 115 -13.44 28.46 17.39
C CYS A 115 -14.74 28.85 18.10
N SER A 116 -15.87 28.67 17.43
CA SER A 116 -17.22 28.87 17.98
C SER A 116 -17.76 27.64 18.74
N ARG A 117 -16.88 26.68 19.06
CA ARG A 117 -17.14 25.38 19.67
C ARG A 117 -16.01 25.04 20.64
N SER A 118 -16.23 24.07 21.53
CA SER A 118 -15.19 23.58 22.43
C SER A 118 -14.00 23.06 21.63
N VAL A 119 -12.78 23.33 22.10
CA VAL A 119 -11.53 22.90 21.46
C VAL A 119 -10.78 22.00 22.42
N VAL A 120 -10.19 20.92 21.90
CA VAL A 120 -9.09 20.19 22.54
C VAL A 120 -7.92 20.09 21.56
N TYR A 121 -6.71 20.15 22.08
CA TYR A 121 -5.48 20.08 21.32
C TYR A 121 -4.77 18.74 21.50
N TYR A 122 -4.24 18.22 20.39
CA TYR A 122 -3.33 17.08 20.40
C TYR A 122 -1.97 17.47 19.82
N GLY A 123 -0.89 16.88 20.34
CA GLY A 123 0.47 17.17 19.86
C GLY A 123 1.51 16.23 20.42
N ILE A 124 2.74 16.36 19.93
CA ILE A 124 3.91 15.64 20.44
C ILE A 124 4.89 16.65 21.04
N ASP A 125 5.15 17.74 20.33
CA ASP A 125 6.17 18.74 20.71
C ASP A 125 5.59 19.83 21.62
N ASN A 126 4.33 20.25 21.39
CA ASN A 126 3.68 21.25 22.23
C ASN A 126 3.30 20.63 23.58
N GLU A 127 3.85 21.20 24.66
CA GLU A 127 3.64 20.71 26.02
C GLU A 127 2.29 21.08 26.62
N GLU A 128 1.60 22.07 26.04
CA GLU A 128 0.31 22.61 26.48
C GLU A 128 -0.91 21.89 25.84
N CYS A 129 -0.68 20.87 24.99
CA CYS A 129 -1.77 20.06 24.41
C CYS A 129 -2.44 19.15 25.45
N ASP A 130 -3.77 19.03 25.35
CA ASP A 130 -4.59 18.15 26.21
C ASP A 130 -4.27 16.66 26.02
N TYR A 131 -3.93 16.25 24.78
CA TYR A 131 -3.57 14.89 24.41
C TYR A 131 -2.14 14.84 23.82
N ARG A 132 -1.19 14.29 24.57
CA ARG A 132 0.22 14.24 24.17
C ARG A 132 0.75 12.82 23.95
N ALA A 133 1.74 12.67 23.07
CA ALA A 133 2.51 11.41 22.99
C ALA A 133 3.89 11.55 23.64
N ALA A 134 4.25 10.55 24.45
CA ALA A 134 5.58 10.39 25.03
C ALA A 134 6.17 9.01 24.68
N ASN A 135 7.46 8.83 24.97
CA ASN A 135 8.14 7.53 24.89
C ASN A 135 7.99 6.78 23.55
N ILE A 136 7.98 7.52 22.43
CA ILE A 136 7.78 6.98 21.09
C ILE A 136 8.94 6.05 20.70
N ARG A 137 8.59 4.82 20.29
CA ARG A 137 9.48 3.72 19.93
C ARG A 137 8.97 3.05 18.65
N SER A 138 9.86 2.68 17.72
CA SER A 138 9.50 1.96 16.49
C SER A 138 10.45 0.78 16.26
N ASP A 139 9.92 -0.35 15.78
CA ASP A 139 10.69 -1.53 15.37
C ASP A 139 10.76 -1.72 13.84
N GLY A 140 10.27 -0.74 13.07
CA GLY A 140 10.17 -0.80 11.62
C GLY A 140 8.92 -1.51 11.08
N SER A 141 8.13 -2.15 11.95
CA SER A 141 6.83 -2.78 11.62
C SER A 141 5.67 -2.27 12.50
N ARG A 142 6.00 -1.84 13.72
CA ARG A 142 5.08 -1.32 14.73
C ARG A 142 5.64 -0.07 15.37
N LEU A 143 4.72 0.75 15.89
CA LEU A 143 4.99 1.99 16.58
C LEU A 143 4.32 1.93 17.96
N ALA A 144 5.08 2.13 19.02
CA ALA A 144 4.59 2.13 20.40
C ALA A 144 4.91 3.48 21.06
N PHE A 145 3.97 4.02 21.81
CA PHE A 145 4.09 5.30 22.51
C PHE A 145 3.07 5.37 23.65
N ASP A 146 3.27 6.28 24.59
CA ASP A 146 2.34 6.52 25.68
C ASP A 146 1.52 7.78 25.38
N VAL A 147 0.19 7.70 25.52
CA VAL A 147 -0.72 8.85 25.47
C VAL A 147 -0.85 9.44 26.86
N LEU A 148 -0.62 10.73 26.99
CA LEU A 148 -0.79 11.52 28.21
C LEU A 148 -2.05 12.39 28.05
N TYR A 149 -3.02 12.25 28.94
CA TYR A 149 -4.22 13.09 29.01
C TYR A 149 -4.85 12.97 30.41
N GLU A 150 -5.48 14.02 30.95
CA GLU A 150 -6.18 14.01 32.27
C GLU A 150 -5.42 13.26 33.40
N ASP A 151 -4.12 13.57 33.59
CA ASP A 151 -3.19 12.90 34.53
C ASP A 151 -2.98 11.38 34.31
N LYS A 152 -3.57 10.78 33.27
CA LYS A 152 -3.37 9.38 32.87
C LYS A 152 -2.17 9.20 31.93
N VAL A 153 -1.66 7.96 31.90
CA VAL A 153 -0.66 7.48 30.96
C VAL A 153 -1.16 6.17 30.35
N VAL A 154 -1.48 6.16 29.05
CA VAL A 154 -2.06 5.00 28.36
C VAL A 154 -1.10 4.51 27.28
N ALA A 155 -0.61 3.28 27.41
CA ALA A 155 0.30 2.68 26.43
C ALA A 155 -0.45 2.27 25.14
N VAL A 156 -0.01 2.79 24.00
CA VAL A 156 -0.59 2.55 22.67
C VAL A 156 0.39 1.78 21.78
N THR A 157 -0.13 0.90 20.92
CA THR A 157 0.66 0.27 19.85
C THR A 157 -0.11 0.29 18.53
N LEU A 158 0.52 0.80 17.48
CA LEU A 158 -0.01 0.81 16.12
C LEU A 158 0.72 -0.22 15.25
N ASN A 159 -0.03 -0.87 14.35
CA ASN A 159 0.53 -1.71 13.28
C ASN A 159 0.76 -0.88 11.99
N CYS A 160 1.33 0.30 12.18
CA CYS A 160 1.81 1.22 11.15
C CYS A 160 2.96 2.06 11.75
N PHE A 161 3.62 2.87 10.94
CA PHE A 161 4.82 3.62 11.32
C PHE A 161 4.75 5.09 10.87
N GLY A 162 5.73 5.88 11.32
CA GLY A 162 5.85 7.32 11.02
C GLY A 162 5.20 8.23 12.07
N ARG A 163 5.82 9.40 12.28
CA ARG A 163 5.48 10.34 13.37
C ARG A 163 4.07 10.92 13.23
N HIS A 164 3.65 11.27 12.02
CA HIS A 164 2.28 11.72 11.70
C HIS A 164 1.21 10.68 12.06
N ASN A 165 1.53 9.38 12.11
CA ASN A 165 0.60 8.35 12.54
C ASN A 165 0.44 8.31 14.07
N VAL A 166 1.40 8.84 14.83
CA VAL A 166 1.22 9.17 16.26
C VAL A 166 0.22 10.33 16.40
N LEU A 167 0.42 11.43 15.65
CA LEU A 167 -0.51 12.58 15.64
C LEU A 167 -1.93 12.16 15.26
N ASN A 168 -2.10 11.41 14.17
CA ASN A 168 -3.40 10.85 13.76
C ASN A 168 -4.03 9.97 14.85
N ALA A 169 -3.21 9.20 15.58
CA ALA A 169 -3.70 8.34 16.65
C ALA A 169 -4.09 9.15 17.90
N LEU A 170 -3.38 10.22 18.25
CA LEU A 170 -3.76 11.14 19.33
C LEU A 170 -5.09 11.84 19.04
N ALA A 171 -5.27 12.39 17.84
CA ALA A 171 -6.50 13.02 17.41
C ALA A 171 -7.71 12.06 17.47
N VAL A 172 -7.48 10.80 17.07
CA VAL A 172 -8.48 9.74 17.15
C VAL A 172 -8.70 9.24 18.57
N PHE A 173 -7.68 9.29 19.43
CA PHE A 173 -7.81 8.98 20.86
C PHE A 173 -8.74 9.99 21.54
N ALA A 174 -8.50 11.30 21.32
CA ALA A 174 -9.38 12.36 21.80
C ALA A 174 -10.83 12.19 21.30
N ALA A 175 -11.02 11.82 20.03
CA ALA A 175 -12.34 11.52 19.48
C ALA A 175 -12.99 10.26 20.09
N GLY A 176 -12.19 9.28 20.50
CA GLY A 176 -12.65 8.08 21.20
C GLY A 176 -13.11 8.37 22.63
N VAL A 177 -12.36 9.20 23.37
CA VAL A 177 -12.74 9.66 24.72
C VAL A 177 -14.02 10.49 24.65
N TRP A 178 -14.14 11.41 23.68
CA TRP A 178 -15.38 12.14 23.40
C TRP A 178 -16.57 11.23 23.06
N ALA A 179 -16.32 10.07 22.43
CA ALA A 179 -17.33 9.07 22.07
C ALA A 179 -17.65 8.05 23.20
N ASP A 180 -17.28 8.35 24.45
CA ASP A 180 -17.53 7.50 25.64
C ASP A 180 -16.99 6.06 25.46
N MET A 181 -15.78 5.97 24.89
CA MET A 181 -14.99 4.73 24.80
C MET A 181 -13.96 4.68 25.93
N THR A 182 -13.72 3.48 26.48
CA THR A 182 -12.65 3.29 27.46
C THR A 182 -11.27 3.30 26.79
N ASP A 183 -10.24 3.58 27.60
CA ASP A 183 -8.84 3.58 27.17
C ASP A 183 -8.48 2.27 26.42
N GLU A 184 -8.90 1.12 26.93
CA GLU A 184 -8.66 -0.20 26.34
C GLU A 184 -9.36 -0.40 24.99
N GLU A 185 -10.59 0.10 24.84
CA GLU A 185 -11.37 -0.02 23.60
C GLU A 185 -10.76 0.84 22.49
N ILE A 186 -10.30 2.04 22.83
CA ILE A 186 -9.59 2.95 21.91
C ILE A 186 -8.26 2.32 21.49
N VAL A 187 -7.47 1.81 22.44
CA VAL A 187 -6.18 1.14 22.16
C VAL A 187 -6.38 -0.10 21.27
N PHE A 188 -7.38 -0.93 21.55
CA PHE A 188 -7.72 -2.09 20.72
C PHE A 188 -8.10 -1.68 19.30
N GLY A 189 -8.96 -0.65 19.17
CA GLY A 189 -9.34 -0.06 17.90
C GLY A 189 -8.17 0.48 17.08
N LEU A 190 -7.25 1.21 17.72
CA LEU A 190 -6.02 1.73 17.11
C LEU A 190 -5.07 0.61 16.70
N ALA A 191 -4.91 -0.42 17.53
CA ALA A 191 -4.11 -1.61 17.19
C ALA A 191 -4.73 -2.44 16.05
N SER A 192 -6.05 -2.40 15.86
CA SER A 192 -6.74 -3.05 14.74
C SER A 192 -6.51 -2.35 13.39
N TYR A 193 -6.19 -1.06 13.38
CA TYR A 193 -5.96 -0.29 12.16
C TYR A 193 -4.79 -0.88 11.35
N ARG A 194 -4.98 -0.93 10.02
CA ARG A 194 -3.93 -1.20 9.04
C ARG A 194 -3.97 -0.06 8.01
N PRO A 195 -2.83 0.45 7.54
CA PRO A 195 -2.79 1.33 6.39
C PRO A 195 -3.49 0.66 5.20
N SER A 196 -4.30 1.42 4.45
CA SER A 196 -4.71 0.97 3.12
C SER A 196 -3.52 1.15 2.17
N GLY A 197 -3.24 0.13 1.36
CA GLY A 197 -1.89 -0.21 0.90
C GLY A 197 -1.07 0.62 -0.11
N ILE A 198 -1.46 1.83 -0.57
CA ILE A 198 -0.55 2.77 -1.29
C ILE A 198 -0.36 4.10 -0.56
N ARG A 199 -0.83 4.21 0.69
CA ARG A 199 -0.49 5.29 1.62
C ARG A 199 0.37 4.71 2.73
N GLN A 200 1.65 5.04 2.71
CA GLN A 200 2.64 4.71 3.73
C GLN A 200 2.69 3.22 4.10
N ASN A 201 2.57 2.36 3.08
CA ASN A 201 2.50 0.93 3.27
C ASN A 201 3.86 0.30 2.94
N LEU A 202 4.50 -0.30 3.95
CA LEU A 202 5.68 -1.14 3.75
C LEU A 202 5.23 -2.57 3.46
N VAL A 203 5.20 -2.92 2.17
CA VAL A 203 4.87 -4.26 1.69
C VAL A 203 6.15 -5.06 1.43
N ARG A 204 6.07 -6.37 1.66
CA ARG A 204 7.05 -7.31 1.13
C ARG A 204 6.43 -8.07 -0.01
N TYR A 205 7.04 -7.96 -1.19
CA TYR A 205 6.49 -8.54 -2.39
C TYR A 205 7.61 -8.92 -3.35
N GLY A 206 7.58 -10.16 -3.85
CA GLY A 206 8.70 -10.68 -4.64
C GLY A 206 10.03 -10.76 -3.88
N GLY A 207 10.01 -10.62 -2.56
CA GLY A 207 11.20 -10.44 -1.71
C GLY A 207 11.62 -8.97 -1.53
N HIS A 208 11.26 -8.10 -2.48
CA HIS A 208 11.48 -6.66 -2.37
C HIS A 208 10.71 -6.08 -1.18
N SER A 209 11.31 -5.13 -0.48
CA SER A 209 10.62 -4.31 0.53
C SER A 209 10.24 -2.98 -0.10
N ILE A 210 8.95 -2.77 -0.37
CA ILE A 210 8.44 -1.61 -1.10
C ILE A 210 7.65 -0.73 -0.14
N TYR A 211 8.01 0.54 -0.03
CA TYR A 211 7.32 1.57 0.72
C TYR A 211 6.50 2.44 -0.25
N LEU A 212 5.19 2.18 -0.31
CA LEU A 212 4.26 2.85 -1.22
C LEU A 212 3.60 4.04 -0.54
N ASP A 213 3.75 5.23 -1.14
CA ASP A 213 3.10 6.46 -0.67
C ASP A 213 2.66 7.36 -1.85
N CYS A 214 1.96 6.76 -2.82
CA CYS A 214 1.70 7.29 -4.17
C CYS A 214 0.40 8.11 -4.31
N TYR A 215 -0.25 8.50 -3.22
CA TYR A 215 -1.55 9.19 -3.28
C TYR A 215 -1.40 10.72 -3.37
N ASN A 216 -0.87 11.36 -2.33
CA ASN A 216 -0.64 12.81 -2.29
C ASN A 216 0.85 13.12 -2.11
N ALA A 217 1.35 14.06 -2.91
CA ALA A 217 2.71 14.57 -2.79
C ALA A 217 2.74 16.11 -2.66
N SER A 218 3.40 16.55 -1.60
CA SER A 218 3.81 17.94 -1.33
C SER A 218 5.22 17.86 -0.70
N PRO A 219 5.98 18.96 -0.58
CA PRO A 219 7.28 18.94 0.08
C PRO A 219 7.25 18.39 1.52
N GLU A 220 6.19 18.67 2.27
CA GLU A 220 5.99 18.25 3.67
C GLU A 220 5.63 16.75 3.74
N SER A 221 4.79 16.29 2.81
CA SER A 221 4.45 14.88 2.62
C SER A 221 5.70 14.07 2.18
N MET A 222 6.52 14.63 1.29
CA MET A 222 7.82 14.05 0.89
C MET A 222 8.79 13.95 2.07
N GLN A 223 8.96 15.00 2.87
CA GLN A 223 9.82 14.97 4.07
C GLN A 223 9.35 13.89 5.05
N SER A 224 8.04 13.85 5.37
CA SER A 224 7.45 12.85 6.27
C SER A 224 7.66 11.41 5.76
N ALA A 225 7.60 11.22 4.44
CA ALA A 225 7.87 9.94 3.80
C ALA A 225 9.36 9.56 3.85
N PHE A 226 10.29 10.50 3.65
CA PHE A 226 11.73 10.26 3.83
C PHE A 226 12.06 9.86 5.27
N ASP A 227 11.55 10.59 6.26
CA ASP A 227 11.79 10.33 7.68
C ASP A 227 11.28 8.94 8.08
N ALA A 228 10.09 8.55 7.60
CA ALA A 228 9.54 7.21 7.79
C ALA A 228 10.36 6.13 7.07
N PHE A 229 10.78 6.40 5.83
CA PHE A 229 11.55 5.46 5.01
C PHE A 229 12.94 5.17 5.58
N GLU A 230 13.62 6.16 6.17
CA GLU A 230 14.92 5.97 6.83
C GLU A 230 14.87 5.02 8.04
N MET A 231 13.70 4.85 8.67
CA MET A 231 13.51 3.90 9.77
C MET A 231 13.34 2.46 9.29
N VAL A 232 13.07 2.22 8.00
CA VAL A 232 12.96 0.87 7.43
C VAL A 232 14.35 0.24 7.35
N GLY A 233 14.52 -0.96 7.89
CA GLY A 233 15.78 -1.71 7.81
C GLY A 233 16.08 -2.20 6.39
N VAL A 234 17.33 -2.03 5.95
CA VAL A 234 17.81 -2.50 4.64
C VAL A 234 18.43 -3.90 4.77
N PRO A 235 18.01 -4.90 3.97
CA PRO A 235 18.67 -6.21 3.89
C PRO A 235 20.17 -6.13 3.57
N GLU A 236 20.93 -7.14 3.98
CA GLU A 236 22.38 -7.19 3.74
C GLU A 236 22.71 -7.18 2.23
N GLY A 237 23.57 -6.24 1.82
CA GLY A 237 23.91 -6.01 0.41
C GLY A 237 22.82 -5.30 -0.41
N GLY A 238 21.75 -4.83 0.23
CA GLY A 238 20.74 -3.97 -0.37
C GLY A 238 21.04 -2.48 -0.20
N HIS A 239 20.28 -1.65 -0.93
CA HIS A 239 20.39 -0.19 -0.94
C HIS A 239 19.03 0.46 -0.65
N ARG A 240 19.03 1.73 -0.27
CA ARG A 240 17.83 2.59 -0.30
C ARG A 240 17.61 3.17 -1.69
N VAL A 241 16.51 2.79 -2.32
CA VAL A 241 16.12 3.25 -3.66
C VAL A 241 14.84 4.08 -3.55
N ALA A 242 14.74 5.17 -4.29
CA ALA A 242 13.52 5.97 -4.39
C ALA A 242 13.10 6.17 -5.85
N VAL A 243 11.81 5.97 -6.13
CA VAL A 243 11.13 6.42 -7.34
C VAL A 243 10.26 7.61 -6.95
N LEU A 244 10.63 8.80 -7.45
CA LEU A 244 9.94 10.06 -7.15
C LEU A 244 9.33 10.63 -8.43
N ALA A 245 8.04 10.94 -8.43
CA ALA A 245 7.37 11.58 -9.56
C ALA A 245 6.88 13.00 -9.24
N ASP A 246 6.40 13.68 -10.28
CA ASP A 246 5.92 15.05 -10.22
C ASP A 246 4.85 15.25 -9.12
N MET A 247 4.98 16.37 -8.42
CA MET A 247 4.03 16.91 -7.45
C MET A 247 3.09 17.88 -8.18
N LEU A 248 1.97 17.34 -8.67
CA LEU A 248 0.92 18.09 -9.36
C LEU A 248 0.18 19.06 -8.41
N GLU A 249 -0.52 20.06 -8.96
CA GLU A 249 -1.30 21.09 -8.22
C GLU A 249 -0.46 22.03 -7.34
N THR A 250 0.78 22.30 -7.76
CA THR A 250 1.76 23.13 -7.03
C THR A 250 1.85 24.58 -7.52
N GLY A 251 1.04 25.00 -8.50
CA GLY A 251 1.04 26.35 -9.06
C GLY A 251 2.38 26.80 -9.68
N GLU A 252 2.62 28.12 -9.72
CA GLU A 252 3.80 28.72 -10.35
C GLU A 252 5.14 28.38 -9.66
N GLU A 253 5.12 27.87 -8.43
CA GLU A 253 6.31 27.48 -7.66
C GLU A 253 6.72 26.01 -7.84
N GLU A 254 6.09 25.27 -8.77
CA GLU A 254 6.37 23.84 -9.04
C GLU A 254 7.88 23.52 -9.05
N ALA A 255 8.68 24.26 -9.83
CA ALA A 255 10.12 24.04 -9.94
C ALA A 255 10.90 24.27 -8.62
N LEU A 256 10.43 25.18 -7.76
CA LEU A 256 11.01 25.45 -6.45
C LEU A 256 10.78 24.27 -5.50
N PHE A 257 9.54 23.78 -5.44
CA PHE A 257 9.17 22.65 -4.58
C PHE A 257 9.87 21.36 -5.00
N HIS A 258 9.96 21.08 -6.31
CA HIS A 258 10.72 19.93 -6.82
C HIS A 258 12.22 20.05 -6.51
N ARG A 259 12.82 21.23 -6.64
CA ARG A 259 14.22 21.46 -6.21
C ARG A 259 14.40 21.19 -4.72
N ARG A 260 13.51 21.69 -3.86
CA ARG A 260 13.54 21.48 -2.40
C ARG A 260 13.48 20.00 -2.04
N VAL A 261 12.67 19.21 -2.73
CA VAL A 261 12.61 17.74 -2.57
C VAL A 261 13.92 17.07 -3.02
N GLY A 262 14.54 17.51 -4.13
CA GLY A 262 15.85 17.03 -4.53
C GLY A 262 16.96 17.34 -3.51
N GLU A 263 16.92 18.51 -2.87
CA GLU A 263 17.80 18.83 -1.74
C GLU A 263 17.54 18.00 -0.48
N MET A 264 16.28 17.61 -0.22
CA MET A 264 15.96 16.63 0.84
C MET A 264 16.60 15.27 0.53
N VAL A 265 16.45 14.78 -0.71
CA VAL A 265 17.10 13.53 -1.15
C VAL A 265 18.62 13.62 -1.00
N ALA A 266 19.24 14.74 -1.40
CA ALA A 266 20.67 14.97 -1.28
C ALA A 266 21.21 14.86 0.17
N ARG A 267 20.36 15.20 1.17
CA ARG A 267 20.67 15.11 2.61
C ARG A 267 20.25 13.78 3.27
N SER A 268 19.45 12.97 2.58
CA SER A 268 18.92 11.69 3.06
C SER A 268 19.91 10.53 2.90
N LYS A 269 19.52 9.35 3.38
CA LYS A 269 20.18 8.06 3.14
C LYS A 269 19.81 7.38 1.81
N ILE A 270 19.13 8.06 0.88
CA ILE A 270 18.77 7.48 -0.44
C ILE A 270 20.01 7.37 -1.32
N GLU A 271 20.30 6.16 -1.81
CA GLU A 271 21.51 5.85 -2.57
C GLU A 271 21.27 5.79 -4.08
N LYS A 272 20.07 5.40 -4.50
CA LYS A 272 19.63 5.40 -5.91
C LYS A 272 18.30 6.16 -6.04
N LEU A 273 18.21 7.03 -7.03
CA LEU A 273 17.02 7.82 -7.34
C LEU A 273 16.61 7.64 -8.81
N ILE A 274 15.32 7.41 -9.04
CA ILE A 274 14.68 7.46 -10.35
C ILE A 274 13.59 8.54 -10.29
N CYS A 275 13.71 9.57 -11.11
CA CYS A 275 12.71 10.63 -11.24
C CYS A 275 11.80 10.40 -12.46
N TYR A 276 10.49 10.57 -12.31
CA TYR A 276 9.50 10.41 -13.39
C TYR A 276 8.57 11.62 -13.55
N GLY A 277 8.53 12.18 -14.76
CA GLY A 277 7.72 13.36 -15.12
C GLY A 277 8.58 14.58 -15.42
N SER A 278 7.98 15.66 -15.93
CA SER A 278 8.71 16.84 -16.39
C SER A 278 9.32 17.66 -15.25
N ALA A 279 8.59 17.84 -14.16
CA ALA A 279 9.01 18.69 -13.05
C ALA A 279 10.02 17.99 -12.13
N SER A 280 9.94 16.66 -12.00
CA SER A 280 10.86 15.81 -11.25
C SER A 280 12.31 15.84 -11.78
N ARG A 281 12.53 16.38 -12.99
CA ARG A 281 13.87 16.76 -13.46
C ARG A 281 14.59 17.67 -12.45
N HIS A 282 13.87 18.59 -11.80
CA HIS A 282 14.43 19.47 -10.77
C HIS A 282 14.77 18.73 -9.46
N ILE A 283 14.05 17.64 -9.13
CA ILE A 283 14.43 16.73 -8.04
C ILE A 283 15.77 16.06 -8.42
N ALA A 284 15.86 15.49 -9.62
CA ALA A 284 17.05 14.79 -10.09
C ALA A 284 18.30 15.69 -10.13
N ASP A 285 18.16 16.91 -10.68
CA ASP A 285 19.27 17.86 -10.82
C ASP A 285 19.83 18.29 -9.45
N ALA A 286 18.96 18.53 -8.45
CA ALA A 286 19.39 18.88 -7.10
C ALA A 286 19.93 17.67 -6.31
N ALA A 287 19.34 16.49 -6.47
CA ALA A 287 19.78 15.26 -5.79
C ALA A 287 21.20 14.82 -6.21
N ARG A 288 21.61 15.09 -7.47
CA ARG A 288 22.98 14.82 -7.96
C ARG A 288 24.08 15.61 -7.23
N LEU A 289 23.74 16.63 -6.46
CA LEU A 289 24.69 17.40 -5.64
C LEU A 289 24.94 16.76 -4.25
N GLY A 290 24.23 15.68 -3.91
CA GLY A 290 24.35 14.99 -2.62
C GLY A 290 24.84 13.55 -2.73
N ASN A 291 24.38 12.71 -1.80
CA ASN A 291 24.87 11.34 -1.60
C ASN A 291 24.38 10.29 -2.64
N ALA A 292 23.44 10.65 -3.51
CA ALA A 292 22.80 9.70 -4.42
C ALA A 292 23.79 9.20 -5.51
N THR A 293 24.29 7.98 -5.36
CA THR A 293 25.27 7.33 -6.25
C THR A 293 24.76 7.10 -7.67
N CYS A 294 23.44 7.06 -7.86
CA CYS A 294 22.79 6.89 -9.16
C CYS A 294 21.52 7.75 -9.21
N VAL A 295 21.42 8.66 -10.18
CA VAL A 295 20.24 9.53 -10.37
C VAL A 295 19.79 9.50 -11.82
N ALA A 296 18.73 8.73 -12.10
CA ALA A 296 18.06 8.66 -13.38
C ALA A 296 16.86 9.62 -13.43
N HIS A 297 16.48 10.05 -14.63
CA HIS A 297 15.28 10.85 -14.89
C HIS A 297 14.66 10.40 -16.22
N THR A 298 13.34 10.32 -16.29
CA THR A 298 12.59 10.09 -17.52
C THR A 298 11.23 10.79 -17.50
N GLU A 299 10.70 11.08 -18.68
CA GLU A 299 9.33 11.57 -18.91
C GLU A 299 8.45 10.47 -19.56
N CYS A 300 8.99 9.27 -19.78
CA CYS A 300 8.30 8.15 -20.42
C CYS A 300 8.00 7.03 -19.42
N PHE A 301 6.74 6.61 -19.34
CA PHE A 301 6.29 5.59 -18.39
C PHE A 301 6.93 4.21 -18.64
N ASP A 302 7.07 3.79 -19.90
CA ASP A 302 7.71 2.50 -20.21
C ASP A 302 9.24 2.52 -19.97
N GLU A 303 9.88 3.70 -20.06
CA GLU A 303 11.26 3.87 -19.62
C GLU A 303 11.38 3.84 -18.09
N LEU A 304 10.40 4.38 -17.34
CA LEU A 304 10.34 4.22 -15.88
C LEU A 304 10.31 2.73 -15.50
N ILE A 305 9.48 1.91 -16.15
CA ILE A 305 9.46 0.45 -15.92
C ILE A 305 10.87 -0.14 -16.14
N SER A 306 11.47 0.18 -17.29
CA SER A 306 12.80 -0.30 -17.70
C SER A 306 13.91 0.13 -16.72
N LEU A 307 13.82 1.34 -16.16
CA LEU A 307 14.75 1.84 -15.15
C LEU A 307 14.55 1.15 -13.80
N MET A 308 13.30 0.92 -13.38
CA MET A 308 13.00 0.19 -12.14
C MET A 308 13.49 -1.26 -12.20
N GLU A 309 13.18 -2.00 -13.28
CA GLU A 309 13.65 -3.38 -13.51
C GLU A 309 15.20 -3.47 -13.51
N LYS A 310 15.88 -2.44 -14.01
CA LYS A 310 17.34 -2.40 -14.10
C LYS A 310 18.05 -2.01 -12.80
N HIS A 311 17.45 -1.14 -11.99
CA HIS A 311 18.14 -0.50 -10.85
C HIS A 311 17.67 -0.95 -9.47
N VAL A 312 16.50 -1.61 -9.34
CA VAL A 312 15.97 -2.14 -8.08
C VAL A 312 16.29 -3.65 -7.95
N SER A 313 16.96 -4.03 -6.86
CA SER A 313 17.27 -5.43 -6.51
C SER A 313 16.29 -6.00 -5.47
N VAL A 314 16.28 -7.33 -5.28
CA VAL A 314 15.48 -8.02 -4.25
C VAL A 314 15.84 -7.59 -2.83
N ASN A 315 17.13 -7.30 -2.60
CA ASN A 315 17.62 -6.85 -1.30
C ASN A 315 17.41 -5.35 -1.08
N ASP A 316 17.08 -4.58 -2.12
CA ASP A 316 16.86 -3.14 -1.98
C ASP A 316 15.55 -2.87 -1.24
N VAL A 317 15.50 -1.75 -0.51
CA VAL A 317 14.25 -1.16 -0.03
C VAL A 317 13.89 -0.04 -1.00
N LEU A 318 12.71 -0.12 -1.60
CA LEU A 318 12.23 0.82 -2.62
C LEU A 318 11.13 1.72 -2.05
N MET A 319 11.33 3.03 -1.99
CA MET A 319 10.23 3.98 -1.83
C MET A 319 9.65 4.36 -3.18
N VAL A 320 8.32 4.51 -3.26
CA VAL A 320 7.64 5.03 -4.44
C VAL A 320 6.66 6.12 -4.01
N LYS A 321 6.84 7.34 -4.55
CA LYS A 321 6.07 8.52 -4.13
C LYS A 321 5.94 9.58 -5.23
N GLY A 322 4.74 10.15 -5.35
CA GLY A 322 4.38 11.19 -6.33
C GLY A 322 2.89 11.51 -6.18
N SER A 323 2.37 12.48 -6.93
CA SER A 323 0.92 12.72 -6.97
C SER A 323 0.20 11.57 -7.70
N HIS A 324 -0.99 11.21 -7.26
CA HIS A 324 -1.78 10.08 -7.80
C HIS A 324 -1.92 10.10 -9.34
N GLY A 325 -2.04 11.27 -9.96
CA GLY A 325 -2.09 11.43 -11.42
C GLY A 325 -0.87 10.86 -12.19
N MET A 326 0.26 10.63 -11.50
CA MET A 326 1.48 10.02 -12.05
C MET A 326 1.42 8.49 -12.15
N LYS A 327 0.41 7.85 -11.55
CA LYS A 327 0.12 6.40 -11.64
C LYS A 327 1.30 5.48 -11.29
N LEU A 328 2.03 5.82 -10.24
CA LEU A 328 3.23 5.09 -9.84
C LEU A 328 2.92 3.67 -9.32
N GLU A 329 1.74 3.45 -8.75
CA GLU A 329 1.25 2.12 -8.36
C GLU A 329 1.19 1.17 -9.56
N LEU A 330 0.75 1.64 -10.75
CA LEU A 330 0.80 0.85 -11.98
C LEU A 330 2.24 0.52 -12.41
N ALA A 331 3.21 1.40 -12.14
CA ALA A 331 4.62 1.11 -12.43
C ALA A 331 5.15 -0.02 -11.53
N VAL A 332 4.79 0.01 -10.24
CA VAL A 332 5.08 -1.07 -9.29
C VAL A 332 4.43 -2.39 -9.73
N ASP A 333 3.14 -2.35 -10.11
CA ASP A 333 2.40 -3.52 -10.61
C ASP A 333 3.00 -4.12 -11.88
N ARG A 334 3.49 -3.29 -12.81
CA ARG A 334 4.18 -3.79 -14.01
C ARG A 334 5.54 -4.41 -13.67
N VAL A 335 6.38 -3.74 -12.88
CA VAL A 335 7.75 -4.19 -12.57
C VAL A 335 7.74 -5.47 -11.73
N PHE A 336 6.96 -5.47 -10.66
CA PHE A 336 6.97 -6.56 -9.67
C PHE A 336 5.87 -7.59 -9.92
N GLY A 337 4.86 -7.30 -10.75
CA GLY A 337 3.68 -8.16 -10.88
C GLY A 337 2.74 -8.06 -9.66
N THR A 338 2.82 -6.97 -8.90
CA THR A 338 1.90 -6.68 -7.79
C THR A 338 0.47 -6.49 -8.29
N ALA A 339 -0.50 -6.59 -7.38
CA ALA A 339 -1.91 -6.32 -7.64
C ALA A 339 -2.39 -5.12 -6.80
N PHE A 340 -1.53 -4.12 -6.57
CA PHE A 340 -1.84 -3.01 -5.67
C PHE A 340 -2.92 -2.10 -6.25
N HIS A 341 -2.94 -1.84 -7.55
CA HIS A 341 -4.09 -1.17 -8.18
C HIS A 341 -5.42 -1.95 -7.96
N GLU A 342 -5.41 -3.30 -7.98
CA GLU A 342 -6.63 -4.12 -7.77
C GLU A 342 -7.18 -3.98 -6.34
N GLU A 343 -6.30 -3.86 -5.34
CA GLU A 343 -6.70 -3.64 -3.94
C GLU A 343 -7.25 -2.23 -3.69
N PHE A 344 -6.95 -1.29 -4.58
CA PHE A 344 -7.22 0.15 -4.43
C PHE A 344 -8.44 0.64 -5.18
N GLU A 345 -8.45 0.46 -6.49
CA GLU A 345 -9.37 1.16 -7.39
C GLU A 345 -10.49 0.22 -7.79
N ARG A 346 -11.37 -0.07 -6.85
CA ARG A 346 -12.49 -0.99 -7.10
C ARG A 346 -13.42 -0.57 -8.26
N TYR A 347 -13.37 0.67 -8.73
CA TYR A 347 -14.34 1.20 -9.71
C TYR A 347 -13.85 2.13 -10.84
N GLU A 348 -12.61 2.66 -10.85
CA GLU A 348 -12.20 3.62 -11.92
C GLU A 348 -11.41 3.00 -13.08
N PHE A 349 -10.64 1.93 -12.85
CA PHE A 349 -9.82 1.29 -13.90
C PHE A 349 -10.34 -0.06 -14.40
N ARG A 350 -11.30 -0.66 -13.71
CA ARG A 350 -11.92 -1.92 -14.10
C ARG A 350 -13.01 -1.68 -15.15
N SER A 351 -12.70 -1.96 -16.42
CA SER A 351 -13.66 -1.82 -17.52
C SER A 351 -14.79 -2.86 -17.48
N GLY A 352 -14.62 -3.99 -16.79
CA GLY A 352 -15.72 -4.94 -16.57
C GLY A 352 -15.35 -6.27 -15.89
N GLU A 353 -16.27 -7.24 -16.02
CA GLU A 353 -15.94 -8.66 -16.01
C GLU A 353 -16.05 -9.20 -17.43
N PHE A 354 -15.07 -10.00 -17.83
CA PHE A 354 -15.23 -10.89 -18.97
C PHE A 354 -15.40 -12.33 -18.46
N ARG A 355 -16.16 -13.14 -19.18
CA ARG A 355 -16.37 -14.56 -18.89
C ARG A 355 -16.40 -15.32 -20.19
N ASP A 356 -15.57 -16.33 -20.31
CA ASP A 356 -15.73 -17.39 -21.31
C ASP A 356 -16.35 -18.64 -20.64
N ASP A 357 -16.47 -19.73 -21.39
CA ASP A 357 -17.07 -20.97 -20.91
C ASP A 357 -16.27 -21.65 -19.77
N VAL A 358 -14.99 -21.29 -19.60
CA VAL A 358 -14.02 -21.94 -18.71
C VAL A 358 -13.61 -21.06 -17.53
N LEU A 359 -13.45 -19.76 -17.75
CA LEU A 359 -12.81 -18.80 -16.85
C LEU A 359 -13.59 -17.47 -16.76
N ARG A 360 -13.50 -16.85 -15.59
CA ARG A 360 -13.89 -15.46 -15.32
C ARG A 360 -12.63 -14.62 -15.19
N TYR A 361 -12.69 -13.40 -15.72
CA TYR A 361 -11.61 -12.43 -15.66
C TYR A 361 -12.11 -11.09 -15.12
N PHE A 362 -11.23 -10.38 -14.45
CA PHE A 362 -11.33 -8.93 -14.35
C PHE A 362 -10.58 -8.32 -15.53
N VAL A 363 -11.20 -7.31 -16.15
CA VAL A 363 -10.60 -6.57 -17.26
C VAL A 363 -10.36 -5.15 -16.78
N TYR A 364 -9.10 -4.73 -16.85
CA TYR A 364 -8.64 -3.39 -16.49
C TYR A 364 -8.41 -2.58 -17.76
N THR A 365 -7.97 -1.32 -17.64
CA THR A 365 -7.72 -0.50 -18.84
C THR A 365 -6.63 -1.10 -19.74
N ASP A 366 -5.58 -1.68 -19.17
CA ASP A 366 -4.35 -2.09 -19.88
C ASP A 366 -3.99 -3.59 -19.78
N HIS A 367 -4.57 -4.34 -18.85
CA HIS A 367 -4.35 -5.78 -18.68
C HIS A 367 -5.63 -6.51 -18.23
N ALA A 368 -5.55 -7.83 -18.07
CA ALA A 368 -6.62 -8.67 -17.55
C ALA A 368 -6.08 -9.71 -16.55
N THR A 369 -6.91 -10.06 -15.58
CA THR A 369 -6.56 -10.98 -14.48
C THR A 369 -7.53 -12.16 -14.46
N VAL A 370 -7.02 -13.40 -14.47
CA VAL A 370 -7.85 -14.60 -14.28
C VAL A 370 -8.40 -14.59 -12.86
N ARG A 371 -9.71 -14.34 -12.72
CA ARG A 371 -10.36 -14.19 -11.41
C ARG A 371 -10.84 -15.49 -10.81
N GLY A 372 -11.28 -16.44 -11.65
CA GLY A 372 -11.85 -17.70 -11.16
C GLY A 372 -12.19 -18.69 -12.26
N LYS A 373 -12.05 -19.99 -11.96
CA LYS A 373 -12.50 -21.07 -12.85
C LYS A 373 -14.02 -21.28 -12.75
N LEU A 374 -14.65 -21.49 -13.91
CA LEU A 374 -16.09 -21.74 -14.06
C LEU A 374 -16.41 -23.19 -14.45
N ALA A 375 -15.59 -23.81 -15.30
CA ALA A 375 -15.87 -25.15 -15.84
C ALA A 375 -15.20 -26.32 -15.08
N SER A 376 -15.77 -27.52 -15.26
CA SER A 376 -15.21 -28.80 -14.81
C SER A 376 -14.21 -29.44 -15.78
N CYS A 377 -13.66 -28.70 -16.75
CA CYS A 377 -12.67 -29.23 -17.69
C CYS A 377 -11.37 -29.66 -16.97
N CYS A 378 -10.67 -30.65 -17.53
CA CYS A 378 -9.38 -31.10 -16.99
C CYS A 378 -8.21 -30.21 -17.44
N ASP A 379 -8.21 -29.82 -18.71
CA ASP A 379 -7.15 -29.01 -19.29
C ASP A 379 -7.67 -27.59 -19.51
N VAL A 380 -6.92 -26.61 -19.00
CA VAL A 380 -7.28 -25.19 -19.06
C VAL A 380 -6.24 -24.45 -19.88
N ALA A 381 -6.64 -23.79 -20.95
CA ALA A 381 -5.79 -22.81 -21.63
C ALA A 381 -6.25 -21.40 -21.23
N ILE A 382 -5.34 -20.61 -20.64
CA ILE A 382 -5.56 -19.20 -20.38
C ILE A 382 -5.09 -18.42 -21.62
N PRO A 383 -5.94 -17.59 -22.25
CA PRO A 383 -5.60 -16.87 -23.48
C PRO A 383 -4.57 -15.76 -23.22
N GLU A 384 -3.79 -15.41 -24.25
CA GLU A 384 -2.82 -14.31 -24.20
C GLU A 384 -3.46 -12.95 -23.93
N THR A 385 -4.68 -12.73 -24.44
CA THR A 385 -5.40 -11.47 -24.26
C THR A 385 -6.90 -11.69 -24.02
N ILE A 386 -7.50 -10.75 -23.29
CA ILE A 386 -8.95 -10.59 -23.12
C ILE A 386 -9.30 -9.15 -23.49
N GLU A 387 -10.26 -8.97 -24.40
CA GLU A 387 -10.65 -7.64 -24.93
C GLU A 387 -9.45 -6.79 -25.40
N GLY A 388 -8.44 -7.41 -26.00
CA GLY A 388 -7.22 -6.75 -26.48
C GLY A 388 -6.16 -6.44 -25.42
N ARG A 389 -6.39 -6.80 -24.15
CA ARG A 389 -5.46 -6.58 -23.03
C ARG A 389 -4.76 -7.86 -22.61
N ALA A 390 -3.47 -7.80 -22.29
CA ALA A 390 -2.67 -8.97 -21.93
C ALA A 390 -3.15 -9.62 -20.61
N VAL A 391 -3.16 -10.95 -20.54
CA VAL A 391 -3.53 -11.68 -19.30
C VAL A 391 -2.29 -11.87 -18.42
N THR A 392 -2.06 -10.91 -17.52
CA THR A 392 -0.81 -10.81 -16.76
C THR A 392 -0.85 -11.48 -15.38
N ASN A 393 -2.02 -11.77 -14.83
CA ASN A 393 -2.17 -12.21 -13.44
C ASN A 393 -3.17 -13.36 -13.28
N ILE A 394 -2.92 -14.25 -12.31
CA ILE A 394 -3.93 -15.17 -11.76
C ILE A 394 -4.25 -14.71 -10.35
N ALA A 395 -5.49 -14.29 -10.11
CA ALA A 395 -5.93 -13.72 -8.85
C ALA A 395 -5.92 -14.74 -7.70
N ARG A 396 -5.98 -14.19 -6.48
CA ARG A 396 -6.21 -14.94 -5.25
C ARG A 396 -7.36 -15.96 -5.40
N ALA A 397 -7.04 -17.22 -5.09
CA ALA A 397 -7.95 -18.35 -5.09
C ALA A 397 -8.66 -18.65 -6.43
N ALA A 398 -8.13 -18.22 -7.58
CA ALA A 398 -8.80 -18.40 -8.88
C ALA A 398 -9.09 -19.87 -9.26
N PHE A 399 -8.27 -20.81 -8.79
CA PHE A 399 -8.40 -22.26 -8.99
C PHE A 399 -8.45 -23.03 -7.65
N GLU A 400 -8.78 -22.35 -6.54
CA GLU A 400 -8.89 -22.96 -5.22
C GLU A 400 -9.86 -24.17 -5.24
N GLY A 401 -9.42 -25.28 -4.66
CA GLY A 401 -10.21 -26.52 -4.57
C GLY A 401 -10.56 -27.16 -5.91
N SER A 402 -9.89 -26.81 -7.03
CA SER A 402 -10.29 -27.31 -8.35
C SER A 402 -10.21 -28.83 -8.44
N ALA A 403 -11.39 -29.47 -8.45
CA ALA A 403 -11.55 -30.92 -8.41
C ALA A 403 -11.25 -31.64 -9.74
N TYR A 404 -10.95 -30.89 -10.81
CA TYR A 404 -10.81 -31.42 -12.17
C TYR A 404 -9.54 -30.98 -12.90
N THR A 405 -9.00 -29.79 -12.63
CA THR A 405 -7.86 -29.25 -13.38
C THR A 405 -6.61 -30.11 -13.21
N LYS A 406 -6.16 -30.74 -14.30
CA LYS A 406 -4.92 -31.53 -14.40
C LYS A 406 -3.75 -30.76 -14.99
N SER A 407 -4.03 -29.91 -15.97
CA SER A 407 -3.05 -29.07 -16.65
C SER A 407 -3.57 -27.65 -16.82
N VAL A 408 -2.66 -26.68 -16.81
CA VAL A 408 -2.93 -25.29 -17.15
C VAL A 408 -1.85 -24.81 -18.10
N GLN A 409 -2.26 -24.31 -19.27
CA GLN A 409 -1.40 -23.58 -20.18
C GLN A 409 -1.49 -22.10 -19.81
N PHE A 410 -0.40 -21.54 -19.31
CA PHE A 410 -0.28 -20.13 -18.98
C PHE A 410 0.06 -19.31 -20.22
N PRO A 411 -0.42 -18.05 -20.34
CA PRO A 411 -0.09 -17.18 -21.44
C PRO A 411 1.36 -16.71 -21.30
N SER A 412 2.02 -16.44 -22.43
CA SER A 412 3.36 -15.86 -22.53
C SER A 412 3.50 -14.49 -21.85
N THR A 413 2.39 -13.87 -21.46
CA THR A 413 2.31 -12.57 -20.77
C THR A 413 2.13 -12.66 -19.25
N LEU A 414 1.95 -13.85 -18.67
CA LEU A 414 1.71 -14.03 -17.23
C LEU A 414 2.92 -13.60 -16.36
N ARG A 415 2.71 -12.64 -15.46
CA ARG A 415 3.71 -12.11 -14.51
C ARG A 415 3.57 -12.67 -13.09
N ASN A 416 2.35 -12.97 -12.63
CA ASN A 416 2.08 -13.36 -11.24
C ASN A 416 1.06 -14.50 -11.09
N ILE A 417 1.35 -15.45 -10.19
CA ILE A 417 0.42 -16.43 -9.65
C ILE A 417 0.13 -16.08 -8.18
N GLY A 418 -1.04 -15.51 -7.93
CA GLY A 418 -1.40 -14.87 -6.66
C GLY A 418 -1.69 -15.81 -5.49
N TYR A 419 -1.89 -15.20 -4.31
CA TYR A 419 -2.10 -15.89 -3.03
C TYR A 419 -3.10 -17.04 -3.13
N ALA A 420 -2.67 -18.25 -2.78
CA ALA A 420 -3.52 -19.44 -2.79
C ALA A 420 -4.22 -19.73 -4.15
N ALA A 421 -3.70 -19.22 -5.28
CA ALA A 421 -4.33 -19.32 -6.60
C ALA A 421 -4.78 -20.75 -6.96
N PHE A 422 -3.97 -21.76 -6.64
CA PHE A 422 -4.21 -23.19 -6.87
C PHE A 422 -4.30 -23.99 -5.55
N TYR A 423 -4.60 -23.35 -4.42
CA TYR A 423 -4.69 -24.03 -3.13
C TYR A 423 -5.67 -25.21 -3.19
N GLN A 424 -5.22 -26.40 -2.78
CA GLN A 424 -6.00 -27.65 -2.87
C GLN A 424 -6.52 -28.00 -4.29
N ALA A 425 -5.86 -27.53 -5.36
CA ALA A 425 -6.11 -27.99 -6.73
C ALA A 425 -5.57 -29.43 -6.91
N ASN A 426 -6.27 -30.39 -6.32
CA ASN A 426 -5.80 -31.75 -6.06
C ASN A 426 -5.64 -32.64 -7.29
N GLN A 427 -6.04 -32.18 -8.48
CA GLN A 427 -5.85 -32.91 -9.73
C GLN A 427 -4.64 -32.45 -10.55
N ILE A 428 -3.99 -31.34 -10.21
CA ILE A 428 -2.92 -30.79 -11.04
C ILE A 428 -1.66 -31.66 -10.94
N GLU A 429 -1.15 -32.15 -12.07
CA GLU A 429 -0.06 -33.14 -12.12
C GLU A 429 1.28 -32.48 -12.45
N ARG A 430 1.27 -31.42 -13.25
CA ARG A 430 2.46 -30.68 -13.70
C ARG A 430 2.19 -29.18 -13.83
N ILE A 431 3.23 -28.38 -13.54
CA ILE A 431 3.27 -26.94 -13.78
C ILE A 431 4.49 -26.59 -14.64
N GLU A 432 4.29 -25.77 -15.67
CA GLU A 432 5.35 -25.14 -16.46
C GLU A 432 5.05 -23.65 -16.56
N THR A 433 5.93 -22.78 -16.07
CA THR A 433 5.71 -21.33 -16.09
C THR A 433 6.31 -20.67 -17.34
N PRO A 434 5.75 -19.55 -17.82
CA PRO A 434 6.35 -18.77 -18.90
C PRO A 434 7.54 -17.92 -18.40
N PRO A 435 8.47 -17.49 -19.27
CA PRO A 435 9.61 -16.63 -18.89
C PRO A 435 9.23 -15.20 -18.44
N SER A 436 7.99 -14.80 -18.71
CA SER A 436 7.40 -13.55 -18.20
C SER A 436 7.02 -13.63 -16.73
N LEU A 437 6.93 -14.83 -16.15
CA LEU A 437 6.57 -14.98 -14.75
C LEU A 437 7.67 -14.36 -13.88
N ARG A 438 7.27 -13.54 -12.92
CA ARG A 438 8.15 -12.96 -11.90
C ARG A 438 7.95 -13.64 -10.56
N ILE A 439 6.71 -13.95 -10.19
CA ILE A 439 6.35 -14.31 -8.81
C ILE A 439 5.36 -15.48 -8.73
N ILE A 440 5.64 -16.35 -7.77
CA ILE A 440 4.71 -17.34 -7.23
C ILE A 440 4.44 -16.95 -5.77
N GLU A 441 3.22 -16.50 -5.46
CA GLU A 441 2.89 -15.98 -4.13
C GLU A 441 2.73 -17.07 -3.05
N ARG A 442 2.59 -16.59 -1.80
CA ARG A 442 2.34 -17.40 -0.61
C ARG A 442 1.17 -18.38 -0.83
N SER A 443 1.42 -19.64 -0.47
CA SER A 443 0.49 -20.77 -0.61
C SER A 443 -0.05 -21.05 -2.02
N ALA A 444 0.53 -20.48 -3.10
CA ALA A 444 -0.02 -20.58 -4.46
C ALA A 444 -0.44 -22.00 -4.89
N PHE A 445 0.39 -23.02 -4.66
CA PHE A 445 0.13 -24.44 -4.97
C PHE A 445 0.07 -25.32 -3.71
N ASN A 446 -0.21 -24.72 -2.55
CA ASN A 446 -0.24 -25.44 -1.27
C ASN A 446 -1.32 -26.53 -1.29
N SER A 447 -0.96 -27.72 -0.82
CA SER A 447 -1.81 -28.92 -0.77
C SER A 447 -2.29 -29.41 -2.13
N CYS A 448 -1.56 -29.15 -3.22
CA CYS A 448 -1.78 -29.82 -4.51
C CYS A 448 -1.33 -31.30 -4.44
N ALA A 449 -2.20 -32.21 -4.00
CA ALA A 449 -1.82 -33.59 -3.68
C ALA A 449 -1.25 -34.42 -4.85
N LYS A 450 -1.61 -34.09 -6.10
CA LYS A 450 -1.12 -34.78 -7.31
C LYS A 450 0.05 -34.08 -8.01
N LEU A 451 0.51 -32.91 -7.55
CA LEU A 451 1.54 -32.17 -8.26
C LEU A 451 2.87 -32.93 -8.16
N GLU A 452 3.34 -33.49 -9.28
CA GLU A 452 4.55 -34.32 -9.34
C GLU A 452 5.79 -33.53 -9.76
N THR A 453 5.63 -32.62 -10.73
CA THR A 453 6.74 -31.85 -11.32
C THR A 453 6.38 -30.39 -11.55
N VAL A 454 7.34 -29.51 -11.24
CA VAL A 454 7.24 -28.06 -11.50
C VAL A 454 8.46 -27.63 -12.29
N PHE A 455 8.24 -26.92 -13.40
CA PHE A 455 9.26 -26.19 -14.14
C PHE A 455 8.98 -24.70 -14.03
N VAL A 456 9.89 -23.99 -13.34
CA VAL A 456 9.89 -22.53 -13.30
C VAL A 456 10.88 -22.05 -14.37
N ALA A 457 10.40 -21.24 -15.32
CA ALA A 457 11.24 -20.67 -16.37
C ALA A 457 12.06 -19.45 -15.91
N ASP A 458 13.17 -19.18 -16.62
CA ASP A 458 14.00 -17.99 -16.44
C ASP A 458 13.17 -16.71 -16.45
N GLY A 459 13.37 -15.87 -15.43
CA GLY A 459 12.61 -14.64 -15.21
C GLY A 459 11.85 -14.63 -13.88
N CYS A 460 11.54 -15.80 -13.32
CA CYS A 460 10.96 -15.87 -11.97
C CYS A 460 12.02 -15.49 -10.93
N VAL A 461 11.69 -14.53 -10.05
CA VAL A 461 12.58 -14.00 -9.02
C VAL A 461 12.19 -14.46 -7.61
N HIS A 462 10.92 -14.86 -7.39
CA HIS A 462 10.42 -15.13 -6.04
C HIS A 462 9.44 -16.30 -5.94
N ILE A 463 9.62 -17.08 -4.87
CA ILE A 463 8.69 -18.13 -4.42
C ILE A 463 8.32 -17.86 -2.95
N GLY A 464 7.06 -17.55 -2.71
CA GLY A 464 6.54 -17.14 -1.40
C GLY A 464 6.35 -18.28 -0.40
N GLN A 465 6.09 -17.91 0.86
CA GLN A 465 5.96 -18.86 1.97
C GLN A 465 4.92 -19.93 1.64
N ARG A 466 5.28 -21.20 1.89
CA ARG A 466 4.41 -22.36 1.66
C ARG A 466 3.88 -22.50 0.22
N ALA A 467 4.48 -21.86 -0.78
CA ALA A 467 4.02 -21.91 -2.17
C ALA A 467 3.79 -23.33 -2.69
N PHE A 468 4.63 -24.30 -2.28
CA PHE A 468 4.53 -25.74 -2.62
C PHE A 468 4.50 -26.61 -1.35
N ALA A 469 3.86 -26.13 -0.29
CA ALA A 469 3.70 -26.90 0.95
C ALA A 469 2.69 -28.04 0.79
N TYR A 470 2.93 -29.17 1.46
CA TYR A 470 2.08 -30.35 1.50
C TYR A 470 1.75 -30.96 0.12
N CYS A 471 2.62 -30.73 -0.88
CA CYS A 471 2.57 -31.39 -2.19
C CYS A 471 3.22 -32.78 -2.07
N HIS A 472 2.52 -33.74 -1.45
CA HIS A 472 3.09 -35.04 -1.05
C HIS A 472 3.58 -35.93 -2.21
N ASN A 473 3.29 -35.60 -3.47
CA ASN A 473 3.81 -36.28 -4.66
C ASN A 473 4.85 -35.47 -5.44
N LEU A 474 5.21 -34.28 -4.99
CA LEU A 474 6.18 -33.42 -5.65
C LEU A 474 7.58 -34.04 -5.58
N THR A 475 8.09 -34.49 -6.73
CA THR A 475 9.40 -35.16 -6.84
C THR A 475 10.48 -34.25 -7.39
N ALA A 476 10.14 -33.32 -8.28
CA ALA A 476 11.11 -32.43 -8.90
C ALA A 476 10.57 -31.01 -9.09
N VAL A 477 11.36 -30.03 -8.67
CA VAL A 477 11.13 -28.60 -8.95
C VAL A 477 12.39 -28.06 -9.63
N ARG A 478 12.27 -27.69 -10.90
CA ARG A 478 13.33 -27.03 -11.66
C ARG A 478 13.24 -25.53 -11.42
N LEU A 479 14.34 -24.94 -10.95
CA LEU A 479 14.42 -23.54 -10.57
C LEU A 479 15.51 -22.83 -11.39
N PRO A 480 15.20 -21.66 -11.97
CA PRO A 480 16.15 -20.88 -12.76
C PRO A 480 17.15 -20.15 -11.86
N ASP A 481 18.26 -19.71 -12.46
CA ASP A 481 19.25 -18.90 -11.75
C ASP A 481 18.78 -17.46 -11.50
N SER A 482 17.64 -17.04 -12.10
CA SER A 482 16.96 -15.77 -11.80
C SER A 482 16.29 -15.73 -10.43
N ILE A 483 16.11 -16.87 -9.74
CA ILE A 483 15.51 -16.89 -8.40
C ILE A 483 16.39 -16.08 -7.44
N ALA A 484 15.82 -15.00 -6.94
CA ALA A 484 16.47 -14.07 -6.02
C ALA A 484 16.00 -14.30 -4.57
N GLN A 485 14.80 -14.86 -4.36
CA GLN A 485 14.30 -15.26 -3.04
C GLN A 485 13.39 -16.50 -3.08
N ILE A 486 13.54 -17.35 -2.07
CA ILE A 486 12.59 -18.40 -1.70
C ILE A 486 12.33 -18.23 -0.20
N GLU A 487 11.07 -18.03 0.18
CA GLU A 487 10.70 -17.87 1.59
C GLU A 487 10.73 -19.21 2.35
N ASP A 488 10.88 -19.12 3.67
CA ASP A 488 10.85 -20.29 4.53
C ASP A 488 9.47 -21.00 4.46
N ASP A 489 9.45 -22.28 4.82
CA ASP A 489 8.34 -23.22 4.60
C ASP A 489 7.88 -23.43 3.13
N ALA A 490 8.52 -22.84 2.11
CA ALA A 490 8.09 -22.98 0.70
C ALA A 490 7.77 -24.42 0.24
N PHE A 491 8.49 -25.43 0.77
CA PHE A 491 8.32 -26.85 0.49
C PHE A 491 7.99 -27.71 1.73
N VAL A 492 7.47 -27.11 2.82
CA VAL A 492 7.17 -27.86 4.06
C VAL A 492 6.16 -28.99 3.80
N GLY A 493 6.42 -30.20 4.30
CA GLY A 493 5.56 -31.38 4.08
C GLY A 493 5.66 -32.02 2.67
N SER A 494 6.51 -31.49 1.78
CA SER A 494 6.75 -32.02 0.42
C SER A 494 8.01 -32.90 0.39
N GLU A 495 8.05 -33.92 1.24
CA GLU A 495 9.25 -34.71 1.62
C GLU A 495 10.00 -35.40 0.46
N LYS A 496 9.33 -35.62 -0.68
CA LYS A 496 9.90 -36.27 -1.87
C LYS A 496 10.69 -35.31 -2.76
N VAL A 497 10.61 -34.00 -2.53
CA VAL A 497 11.09 -32.99 -3.48
C VAL A 497 12.61 -33.01 -3.65
N VAL A 498 13.04 -32.91 -4.91
CA VAL A 498 14.41 -32.63 -5.32
C VAL A 498 14.40 -31.30 -6.08
N LEU A 499 15.19 -30.33 -5.62
CA LEU A 499 15.39 -29.08 -6.35
C LEU A 499 16.44 -29.29 -7.44
N VAL A 500 16.15 -28.88 -8.66
CA VAL A 500 17.06 -28.94 -9.81
C VAL A 500 17.50 -27.52 -10.13
N CYS A 501 18.76 -27.21 -9.89
CA CYS A 501 19.33 -25.86 -10.03
C CYS A 501 20.86 -25.90 -10.19
N SER A 502 21.44 -24.81 -10.72
CA SER A 502 22.88 -24.64 -10.87
C SER A 502 23.59 -24.62 -9.50
N ASP A 503 24.86 -25.07 -9.48
CA ASP A 503 25.69 -25.02 -8.28
C ASP A 503 25.96 -23.57 -7.86
N GLY A 504 25.86 -23.28 -6.55
CA GLY A 504 26.06 -21.93 -6.03
C GLY A 504 24.91 -20.94 -6.26
N SER A 505 23.86 -21.30 -7.01
CA SER A 505 22.64 -20.50 -7.20
C SER A 505 21.93 -20.16 -5.88
N TYR A 506 20.98 -19.22 -5.88
CA TYR A 506 20.18 -18.97 -4.67
C TYR A 506 19.42 -20.24 -4.24
N ALA A 507 18.79 -20.93 -5.21
CA ALA A 507 18.06 -22.17 -4.97
C ALA A 507 18.93 -23.26 -4.35
N ASP A 508 20.19 -23.40 -4.78
CA ASP A 508 21.15 -24.33 -4.21
C ASP A 508 21.53 -23.97 -2.77
N ARG A 509 21.78 -22.69 -2.47
CA ARG A 509 22.07 -22.22 -1.11
C ARG A 509 20.86 -22.39 -0.19
N PHE A 510 19.66 -22.10 -0.68
CA PHE A 510 18.39 -22.32 0.03
C PHE A 510 18.18 -23.81 0.34
N ALA A 511 18.39 -24.69 -0.64
CA ALA A 511 18.24 -26.14 -0.45
C ALA A 511 19.17 -26.67 0.64
N LYS A 512 20.45 -26.25 0.61
CA LYS A 512 21.46 -26.57 1.63
C LYS A 512 21.04 -26.06 3.02
N ARG A 513 20.50 -24.83 3.11
CA ARG A 513 19.99 -24.23 4.37
C ARG A 513 18.79 -24.99 4.96
N MET A 514 17.91 -25.50 4.10
CA MET A 514 16.67 -26.19 4.47
C MET A 514 16.79 -27.73 4.54
N GLY A 515 17.96 -28.31 4.24
CA GLY A 515 18.17 -29.76 4.20
C GLY A 515 17.47 -30.48 3.05
N LEU A 516 17.11 -29.77 1.97
CA LEU A 516 16.43 -30.32 0.80
C LEU A 516 17.42 -31.04 -0.13
N LYS A 517 16.93 -32.08 -0.84
CA LYS A 517 17.71 -32.78 -1.86
C LYS A 517 17.91 -31.89 -3.09
N VAL A 518 19.10 -31.93 -3.68
CA VAL A 518 19.46 -31.18 -4.89
C VAL A 518 19.95 -32.13 -5.97
N SER A 519 19.57 -31.87 -7.22
CA SER A 519 20.14 -32.50 -8.42
C SER A 519 20.72 -31.44 -9.34
N ARG A 520 21.86 -31.76 -9.96
CA ARG A 520 22.54 -30.86 -10.92
C ARG A 520 22.01 -31.13 -12.33
N GLY A 521 21.22 -30.18 -12.83
CA GLY A 521 20.89 -30.06 -14.25
C GLY A 521 21.28 -28.65 -14.72
N ARG A 522 21.42 -28.47 -16.04
CA ARG A 522 21.26 -27.12 -16.60
C ARG A 522 19.78 -26.75 -16.46
N SER A 523 19.53 -25.53 -16.00
CA SER A 523 18.21 -24.88 -16.00
C SER A 523 17.59 -24.91 -17.39
#